data_AF-A0A8H4RSA3-F1
#
_entry.id   AF-A0A8H4RSA3-F1
#
_cell.length_a   1.000
_cell.length_b   1.000
_cell.length_c   1.000
_cell.angle_alpha   90.00
_cell.angle_beta   90.00
_cell.angle_gamma   90.00
#
_symmetry.space_group_name_H-M   'P 1'
#
loop_
_entity.id
_entity.type
_entity.pdbx_description
1 polymer ?
#
loop_
_entity_poly.entity_id
_entity_poly.type
_entity_poly.pdbx_seq_one_letter_code
_entity_poly.pdbx_strand_id
1 'polypeptide(L)'
;MPSELEQVLSNLGIEQYLSLFEDAGYGDWDQVCEMSKSDLEELDMKVGHRRKLQREIARKWGWPDSKPLPSEAELRALKWAS
;
A
#
# COMPACT_ATOMS: atom_id res chain seq x y z
N MET A 1 0.49 -16.45 -14.01
CA MET A 1 1.36 -15.27 -13.83
C MET A 1 0.95 -14.62 -12.53
N PRO A 2 1.88 -14.25 -11.65
CA PRO A 2 1.53 -13.59 -10.39
C PRO A 2 0.86 -12.24 -10.68
N SER A 3 -0.11 -11.85 -9.86
CA SER A 3 -0.76 -10.53 -10.00
C SER A 3 0.23 -9.40 -9.72
N GLU A 4 -0.10 -8.16 -10.11
CA GLU A 4 0.73 -7.01 -9.74
C GLU A 4 0.83 -6.87 -8.22
N LEU A 5 -0.28 -7.07 -7.50
CA LEU A 5 -0.31 -7.05 -6.05
C LEU A 5 0.64 -8.11 -5.45
N GLU A 6 0.60 -9.34 -5.95
CA GLU A 6 1.49 -10.42 -5.50
C GLU A 6 2.97 -10.07 -5.73
N GLN A 7 3.29 -9.50 -6.89
CA GLN A 7 4.66 -9.05 -7.20
C GLN A 7 5.12 -7.92 -6.28
N VAL A 8 4.27 -6.93 -6.01
CA VAL A 8 4.57 -5.83 -5.09
C VAL A 8 4.81 -6.35 -3.67
N LEU A 9 3.92 -7.22 -3.16
CA LEU A 9 4.07 -7.77 -1.81
C LEU A 9 5.33 -8.64 -1.68
N SER A 10 5.65 -9.44 -2.69
CA SER A 10 6.87 -10.25 -2.73
C SER A 10 8.14 -9.40 -2.78
N ASN A 11 8.17 -8.34 -3.59
CA ASN A 11 9.31 -7.40 -3.64
C ASN A 11 9.55 -6.69 -2.28
N LEU A 12 8.48 -6.50 -1.50
CA LEU A 12 8.54 -5.92 -0.17
C LEU A 12 8.86 -6.96 0.93
N GLY A 13 8.83 -8.26 0.60
CA GLY A 13 9.00 -9.38 1.52
C GLY A 13 7.85 -9.48 2.54
N ILE A 14 6.63 -9.22 2.09
CA ILE A 14 5.40 -9.23 2.89
C ILE A 14 4.24 -9.98 2.19
N GLU A 15 4.56 -10.87 1.25
CA GLU A 15 3.63 -11.69 0.47
C GLU A 15 2.68 -12.54 1.32
N GLN A 16 3.02 -12.83 2.58
CA GLN A 16 2.13 -13.53 3.51
C GLN A 16 0.81 -12.80 3.80
N TYR A 17 0.70 -11.51 3.44
CA TYR A 17 -0.55 -10.75 3.58
C TYR A 17 -1.43 -10.76 2.33
N LEU A 18 -1.03 -11.43 1.25
CA LEU A 18 -1.83 -11.46 0.01
C LEU A 18 -3.27 -11.91 0.27
N SER A 19 -3.46 -13.04 0.97
CA SER A 19 -4.79 -13.54 1.29
C SER A 19 -5.58 -12.58 2.18
N LEU A 20 -4.90 -11.83 3.07
CA LEU A 20 -5.55 -10.84 3.94
C LEU A 20 -6.15 -9.68 3.12
N PHE A 21 -5.46 -9.25 2.06
CA PHE A 21 -6.00 -8.25 1.13
C PHE A 21 -7.18 -8.80 0.32
N GLU A 22 -7.04 -10.02 -0.22
CA GLU A 22 -8.09 -10.68 -0.99
C GLU A 22 -9.36 -10.89 -0.16
N ASP A 23 -9.22 -11.38 1.08
CA ASP A 23 -10.33 -11.61 2.02
C ASP A 23 -11.04 -10.30 2.42
N ALA A 24 -10.28 -9.19 2.46
CA ALA A 24 -10.81 -7.85 2.73
C ALA A 24 -11.42 -7.17 1.47
N GLY A 25 -11.37 -7.83 0.30
CA GLY A 25 -11.93 -7.33 -0.95
C GLY A 25 -10.97 -6.48 -1.81
N TYR A 26 -9.68 -6.45 -1.47
CA TYR A 26 -8.62 -5.79 -2.23
C TYR A 26 -7.85 -6.82 -3.07
N GLY A 27 -8.40 -7.18 -4.23
CA GLY A 27 -7.85 -8.21 -5.13
C GLY A 27 -6.75 -7.73 -6.07
N ASP A 28 -6.52 -6.42 -6.18
CA ASP A 28 -5.47 -5.87 -7.03
C ASP A 28 -4.72 -4.68 -6.40
N TRP A 29 -3.65 -4.25 -7.07
CA TRP A 29 -2.77 -3.21 -6.58
C TRP A 29 -3.42 -1.81 -6.59
N ASP A 30 -4.33 -1.54 -7.51
CA ASP A 30 -5.05 -0.26 -7.56
C ASP A 30 -5.99 -0.12 -6.37
N GLN A 31 -6.74 -1.19 -6.05
CA GLN A 31 -7.60 -1.25 -4.88
C GLN A 31 -6.82 -1.07 -3.57
N VAL A 32 -5.66 -1.73 -3.43
CA VAL A 32 -4.78 -1.55 -2.26
C VAL A 32 -4.24 -0.10 -2.18
N CYS A 33 -3.93 0.52 -3.31
CA CYS A 33 -3.49 1.91 -3.34
C CYS A 33 -4.58 2.89 -2.92
N GLU A 34 -5.85 2.55 -3.08
CA GLU A 34 -7.00 3.36 -2.70
C GLU A 34 -7.37 3.25 -1.22
N MET A 35 -6.91 2.21 -0.52
CA MET A 35 -7.15 1.99 0.91
C MET A 35 -6.91 3.24 1.76
N SER A 36 -7.82 3.45 2.70
CA SER A 36 -7.68 4.47 3.74
C SER A 36 -6.68 4.04 4.80
N LYS A 37 -6.27 4.99 5.64
CA LYS A 37 -5.42 4.68 6.79
C LYS A 37 -6.12 3.73 7.77
N SER A 38 -7.43 3.91 7.98
CA SER A 38 -8.23 3.02 8.85
C SER A 38 -8.26 1.60 8.32
N ASP A 39 -8.46 1.41 7.02
CA ASP A 39 -8.50 0.06 6.41
C ASP A 39 -7.17 -0.67 6.66
N LEU A 40 -6.03 0.03 6.49
CA LEU A 40 -4.71 -0.52 6.77
C LEU A 40 -4.47 -0.81 8.26
N GLU A 41 -5.11 -0.08 9.17
CA GLU A 41 -5.01 -0.28 10.61
C GLU A 41 -5.90 -1.44 11.10
N GLU A 42 -7.00 -1.71 10.40
CA GLU A 42 -7.87 -2.87 10.64
C GLU A 42 -7.22 -4.19 10.19
N LEU A 43 -6.33 -4.14 9.20
CA LEU A 43 -5.48 -5.27 8.86
C LEU A 43 -4.47 -5.53 10.01
N ASP A 44 -4.46 -6.76 10.53
CA ASP A 44 -3.55 -7.23 11.60
C ASP A 44 -2.10 -7.41 11.12
N MET A 45 -1.59 -6.39 10.43
CA MET A 45 -0.23 -6.29 9.93
C MET A 45 0.70 -5.72 11.00
N LYS A 46 1.98 -6.09 10.93
CA LYS A 46 3.00 -5.42 11.76
C LYS A 46 3.18 -3.97 11.27
N VAL A 47 3.38 -3.02 12.20
CA VAL A 47 3.61 -1.60 11.90
C VAL A 47 4.73 -1.39 10.87
N GLY A 48 5.83 -2.13 10.98
CA GLY A 48 6.96 -2.04 10.03
C GLY A 48 6.57 -2.50 8.62
N HIS A 49 5.70 -3.50 8.49
CA HIS A 49 5.20 -3.97 7.20
C HIS A 49 4.22 -2.97 6.59
N ARG A 50 3.34 -2.38 7.41
CA ARG A 50 2.48 -1.27 6.95
C ARG A 50 3.30 -0.11 6.42
N ARG A 51 4.39 0.26 7.08
CA ARG A 51 5.29 1.32 6.61
C ARG A 51 5.96 0.99 5.27
N LYS A 52 6.33 -0.28 5.02
CA LYS A 52 6.84 -0.72 3.71
C LYS A 52 5.78 -0.56 2.62
N LEU A 53 4.57 -1.03 2.88
CA LEU A 53 3.46 -0.91 1.94
C LEU A 53 3.09 0.55 1.65
N GLN A 54 2.95 1.37 2.70
CA GLN A 54 2.70 2.81 2.58
C GLN A 54 3.80 3.52 1.78
N ARG A 55 5.07 3.10 1.93
CA ARG A 55 6.17 3.63 1.14
C ARG A 55 6.02 3.29 -0.35
N GLU A 56 5.66 2.05 -0.66
CA GLU A 56 5.47 1.63 -2.05
C GLU A 56 4.27 2.32 -2.71
N ILE A 57 3.16 2.48 -1.98
CA ILE A 57 2.02 3.29 -2.43
C ILE A 57 2.47 4.73 -2.67
N ALA A 58 3.25 5.33 -1.77
CA ALA A 58 3.74 6.70 -1.94
C ALA A 58 4.63 6.83 -3.19
N ARG A 59 5.49 5.84 -3.49
CA ARG A 59 6.32 5.81 -4.69
C ARG A 59 5.49 5.74 -5.97
N LYS A 60 4.41 4.95 -6.00
CA LYS A 60 3.46 4.91 -7.12
C LYS A 60 2.95 6.31 -7.48
N TRP A 61 2.70 7.14 -6.47
CA TRP A 61 2.24 8.52 -6.62
C TRP A 61 3.38 9.56 -6.68
N GLY A 62 4.61 9.13 -6.95
CA GLY A 62 5.75 10.03 -7.16
C GLY A 62 6.31 10.67 -5.89
N TRP A 63 6.00 10.15 -4.70
CA TRP A 63 6.56 10.68 -3.46
C TRP A 63 8.06 10.32 -3.32
N PRO A 64 8.94 11.30 -3.03
CA PRO A 64 10.38 11.06 -3.01
C PRO A 64 10.83 10.30 -1.76
N ASP A 65 11.80 9.39 -1.94
CA ASP A 65 12.26 8.53 -0.86
C ASP A 65 12.99 9.27 0.27
N SER A 66 13.56 10.43 -0.05
CA SER A 66 14.24 11.32 0.88
C SER A 66 13.30 12.02 1.86
N LYS A 67 11.98 12.01 1.61
CA LYS A 67 10.99 12.56 2.53
C LYS A 67 10.45 11.47 3.49
N PRO A 68 9.96 11.88 4.67
CA PRO A 68 9.14 11.02 5.52
C PRO A 68 7.94 10.44 4.77
N LEU A 69 7.29 9.41 5.32
CA LEU A 69 6.02 8.95 4.75
C LEU A 69 5.02 10.12 4.69
N PRO A 70 4.29 10.28 3.58
CA PRO A 70 3.30 11.34 3.47
C PRO A 70 2.18 11.13 4.50
N SER A 71 1.63 12.23 4.98
CA SER A 71 0.33 12.21 5.66
C SER A 71 -0.76 11.74 4.70
N GLU A 72 -1.89 11.30 5.24
CA GLU A 72 -3.03 10.89 4.42
C GLU A 72 -3.50 12.03 3.50
N ALA A 73 -3.46 13.28 3.98
CA ALA A 73 -3.82 14.46 3.20
C ALA A 73 -2.87 14.72 2.02
N GLU A 74 -1.55 14.56 2.23
CA GLU A 74 -0.56 14.71 1.16
C GLU A 74 -0.69 13.61 0.11
N LEU A 75 -0.86 12.35 0.53
CA LEU A 75 -1.04 11.23 -0.39
C LEU A 75 -2.30 11.40 -1.23
N ARG A 76 -3.39 11.85 -0.59
CA ARG A 76 -4.64 12.20 -1.24
C ARG A 76 -4.47 13.30 -2.29
N ALA A 77 -3.78 14.39 -1.95
CA ALA A 77 -3.51 15.47 -2.91
C ALA A 77 -2.77 14.99 -4.17
N LEU A 78 -1.87 14.00 -4.05
CA LEU A 78 -1.15 13.43 -5.19
C LEU A 78 -2.05 12.55 -6.07
N LYS A 79 -2.92 11.74 -5.44
CA LYS A 79 -3.86 10.86 -6.15
C LYS A 79 -4.80 11.62 -7.10
N TRP A 80 -5.23 12.83 -6.72
CA TRP A 80 -6.12 13.66 -7.55
C TRP A 80 -5.40 14.64 -8.49
N ALA A 81 -4.08 14.73 -8.40
CA ALA A 81 -3.27 15.54 -9.30
C ALA A 81 -2.84 14.78 -10.58
N SER A 82 -3.10 13.46 -10.63
CA SER A 82 -2.77 12.54 -11.73
C SER A 82 -4.02 12.18 -12.51
#